data_AF-A0A2G2ZN13-F1
#
_entry.id   AF-A0A2G2ZN13-F1
#
_cell.length_a   1.000
_cell.length_b   1.000
_cell.length_c   1.000
_cell.angle_alpha   90.00
_cell.angle_beta   90.00
_cell.angle_gamma   90.00
#
_symmetry.space_group_name_H-M   'P 1'
#
loop_
_entity.id
_entity.type
_entity.pdbx_description
1 polymer ?
#
loop_
_entity_poly.entity_id
_entity_poly.type
_entity_poly.pdbx_seq_one_letter_code
_entity_poly.pdbx_strand_id
1 'polypeptide(L)'
;MQEAEIKDFANFIIDTNMTELRTIGRDYTWTNGHTCIIDRALVTSDWIMQMAVVEVLILNFRVSDHFSFKTELHKTCRGGANSFRFFNCLSEHPTFITKVKEA
;
A
#
# COMPACT_ATOMS: atom_id res chain seq x y z
N MET A 1 13.73 19.18 18.09
CA MET A 1 12.28 18.94 18.24
C MET A 1 11.97 19.18 19.70
N GLN A 2 11.13 20.16 20.00
CA GLN A 2 10.75 20.43 21.38
C GLN A 2 9.98 19.22 21.91
N GLU A 3 10.31 18.74 23.10
CA GLU A 3 9.65 17.58 23.75
C GLU A 3 8.12 17.72 23.78
N ALA A 4 7.63 18.96 23.84
CA ALA A 4 6.23 19.31 23.69
C ALA A 4 5.62 18.88 22.34
N GLU A 5 6.33 19.06 21.22
CA GLU A 5 5.85 18.69 19.88
C GLU A 5 5.74 17.16 19.74
N ILE A 6 6.70 16.42 20.30
CA ILE A 6 6.68 14.95 20.30
C ILE A 6 5.48 14.45 21.11
N LYS A 7 5.25 15.05 22.28
CA LYS A 7 4.12 14.71 23.15
C LYS A 7 2.78 15.06 22.50
N ASP A 8 2.68 16.23 21.88
CA ASP A 8 1.48 16.68 21.17
C ASP A 8 1.13 15.73 20.02
N PHE A 9 2.12 15.36 19.20
CA PHE A 9 1.92 14.39 18.13
C PHE A 9 1.51 13.00 18.66
N ALA A 10 2.14 12.53 19.75
CA ALA A 10 1.75 11.26 20.38
C ALA A 10 0.30 11.28 20.89
N ASN A 11 -0.12 12.39 21.50
CA ASN A 11 -1.51 12.57 21.92
C ASN A 11 -2.45 12.58 20.72
N PHE A 12 -2.09 13.30 19.64
CA PHE A 12 -2.88 13.31 18.40
C PHE A 12 -3.14 11.90 17.85
N ILE A 13 -2.12 11.02 17.82
CA ILE A 13 -2.28 9.64 17.35
C ILE A 13 -3.30 8.88 18.21
N ILE A 14 -3.22 9.04 19.53
CA ILE A 14 -4.12 8.39 20.49
C ILE A 14 -5.54 8.93 20.35
N ASP A 15 -5.70 10.26 20.36
CA ASP A 15 -6.98 10.96 20.34
C ASP A 15 -7.77 10.71 19.05
N THR A 16 -7.06 10.53 17.93
CA THR A 16 -7.66 10.24 16.63
C THR A 16 -7.80 8.76 16.32
N ASN A 17 -7.25 7.88 17.17
CA ASN A 17 -7.17 6.44 16.95
C ASN A 17 -6.55 6.09 15.58
N MET A 18 -5.56 6.88 15.16
CA MET A 18 -4.80 6.61 13.94
C MET A 18 -3.78 5.50 14.17
N THR A 19 -3.57 4.69 13.15
CA THR A 19 -2.57 3.63 13.15
C THR A 19 -1.46 3.99 12.17
N GLU A 20 -0.21 3.93 12.63
CA GLU A 20 0.95 4.08 11.76
C GLU A 20 1.18 2.79 10.95
N LEU A 21 1.29 2.93 9.62
CA LEU A 21 1.62 1.82 8.73
C LEU A 21 3.09 1.43 8.87
N ARG A 22 3.38 0.14 8.67
CA ARG A 22 4.75 -0.35 8.67
C ARG A 22 5.52 0.21 7.46
N THR A 23 6.67 0.78 7.70
CA THR A 23 7.54 1.28 6.65
C THR A 23 8.66 0.27 6.32
N ILE A 24 8.93 0.06 5.03
CA ILE A 24 9.97 -0.85 4.53
C ILE A 24 10.98 -0.04 3.69
N GLY A 25 12.27 -0.39 3.83
CA GLY A 25 13.34 0.13 2.98
C GLY A 25 14.44 0.80 3.81
N ARG A 26 14.28 2.08 4.14
CA ARG A 26 15.28 2.89 4.84
C ARG A 26 14.89 3.16 6.29
N ASP A 27 15.91 3.43 7.11
CA ASP A 27 15.75 3.83 8.51
C ASP A 27 15.52 5.35 8.70
N TYR A 28 15.50 6.13 7.62
CA TYR A 28 15.31 7.58 7.64
C TYR A 28 14.56 8.06 6.40
N THR A 29 13.87 9.19 6.55
CA THR A 29 12.93 9.72 5.55
C THR A 29 13.35 11.09 5.04
N TRP A 30 14.31 11.73 5.71
CA TRP A 30 14.87 13.02 5.34
C TRP A 30 16.39 13.05 5.53
N THR A 31 17.08 13.78 4.66
CA THR A 31 18.54 13.96 4.69
C THR A 31 18.95 15.35 4.17
N ASN A 32 19.46 16.22 5.05
CA ASN A 32 20.13 17.47 4.65
C ASN A 32 21.31 17.74 5.58
N GLY A 33 22.43 17.06 5.35
CA GLY A 33 23.59 17.03 6.25
C GLY A 33 23.38 16.22 7.54
N HIS A 34 22.13 15.94 7.90
CA HIS A 34 21.71 15.06 8.98
C HIS A 34 20.56 14.17 8.50
N THR A 35 20.48 12.95 9.03
CA THR A 35 19.40 12.00 8.73
C THR A 35 18.36 12.01 9.85
N CYS A 36 17.08 12.15 9.52
CA CYS A 36 15.99 12.05 10.49
C CYS A 36 14.76 11.32 9.92
N ILE A 37 13.85 10.94 10.82
CA ILE A 37 12.56 10.33 10.49
C ILE A 37 11.49 11.36 10.84
N ILE A 38 10.91 11.99 9.84
CA ILE A 38 9.85 13.00 10.00
C ILE A 38 8.60 12.70 9.17
N ASP A 39 8.70 11.78 8.21
CA ASP A 39 7.59 11.36 7.37
C ASP A 39 7.02 10.05 7.92
N ARG A 40 5.72 10.03 8.24
CA ARG A 40 5.00 8.85 8.77
C ARG A 40 3.71 8.66 8.01
N ALA A 41 3.34 7.40 7.74
CA ALA A 41 2.10 7.07 7.07
C ALA A 41 1.06 6.63 8.10
N LEU A 42 0.00 7.42 8.25
CA LEU A 42 -1.08 7.18 9.21
C LEU A 42 -2.37 6.81 8.49
N VAL A 43 -3.09 5.84 9.02
CA VAL A 43 -4.39 5.39 8.49
C VAL A 43 -5.40 5.20 9.60
N THR A 44 -6.68 5.26 9.26
CA THR A 44 -7.77 4.94 10.18
C THR A 44 -8.01 3.43 10.25
N SER A 45 -8.68 2.97 11.30
CA SER A 45 -9.13 1.57 11.41
C SER A 45 -10.02 1.15 10.24
N ASP A 46 -10.90 2.03 9.78
CA ASP A 46 -11.79 1.79 8.65
C ASP A 46 -11.01 1.54 7.36
N TRP A 47 -9.89 2.25 7.18
CA TRP A 47 -9.00 2.05 6.03
C TRP A 47 -8.35 0.67 6.06
N ILE A 48 -7.83 0.25 7.22
CA ILE A 48 -7.24 -1.08 7.42
C ILE A 48 -8.26 -2.18 7.11
N MET A 49 -9.53 -1.98 7.47
CA MET A 49 -10.58 -2.95 7.20
C MET A 49 -10.96 -3.06 5.71
N GLN A 50 -10.72 -2.01 4.93
CA GLN A 50 -11.08 -1.89 3.52
C GLN A 50 -9.93 -2.16 2.56
N MET A 51 -8.68 -2.02 3.00
CA MET A 51 -7.50 -2.15 2.17
C MET A 51 -6.70 -3.41 2.54
N ALA A 52 -6.20 -4.12 1.53
CA ALA A 52 -5.36 -5.30 1.71
C ALA A 52 -3.90 -4.93 2.03
N VAL A 53 -3.57 -3.64 2.00
CA VAL A 53 -2.21 -3.13 2.14
C VAL A 53 -1.97 -2.59 3.54
N VAL A 54 -0.86 -3.03 4.12
CA VAL A 54 -0.47 -2.73 5.50
C VAL A 54 0.89 -2.04 5.59
N GLU A 55 1.49 -1.69 4.45
CA GLU A 55 2.88 -1.24 4.36
C GLU A 55 3.13 -0.07 3.40
N VAL A 56 4.20 0.66 3.68
CA VAL A 56 4.73 1.76 2.86
C VAL A 56 6.19 1.50 2.53
N LEU A 57 6.54 1.61 1.26
CA LEU A 57 7.91 1.48 0.78
C LEU A 57 8.57 2.86 0.67
N ILE A 58 9.74 3.03 1.26
CA ILE A 58 10.58 4.20 1.03
C ILE A 58 11.39 4.00 -0.25
N LEU A 59 11.17 4.87 -1.22
CA LEU A 59 11.87 4.86 -2.50
C LEU A 59 13.18 5.64 -2.42
N ASN A 60 14.20 5.14 -3.11
CA ASN A 60 15.49 5.82 -3.25
C ASN A 60 15.48 6.81 -4.43
N PHE A 61 14.46 7.66 -4.52
CA PHE A 61 14.34 8.68 -5.55
C PHE A 61 14.79 10.04 -4.99
N ARG A 62 15.94 10.54 -5.46
CA ARG A 62 16.63 11.71 -4.89
C ARG A 62 16.46 12.95 -5.75
N VAL A 63 15.26 13.50 -5.74
CA VAL A 63 14.96 14.84 -6.30
C VAL A 63 14.75 15.89 -5.21
N SER A 64 14.77 15.49 -3.94
CA SER A 64 14.59 16.30 -2.74
C SER A 64 15.43 15.72 -1.60
N ASP A 65 15.57 16.49 -0.52
CA ASP A 65 16.10 16.02 0.77
C ASP A 65 15.13 15.04 1.46
N HIS A 66 13.88 14.94 1.02
CA HIS A 66 12.93 13.90 1.42
C HIS A 66 13.01 12.66 0.53
N PHE A 67 12.84 11.49 1.14
CA PHE A 67 12.62 10.25 0.41
C PHE A 67 11.13 10.06 0.10
N SER A 68 10.83 9.66 -1.13
CA SER A 68 9.44 9.42 -1.54
C SER A 68 8.87 8.16 -0.91
N PHE A 69 7.61 8.23 -0.49
CA PHE A 69 6.86 7.09 0.04
C PHE A 69 5.95 6.53 -1.04
N LYS A 70 5.91 5.20 -1.16
CA LYS A 70 5.02 4.49 -2.08
C LYS A 70 4.21 3.48 -1.30
N THR A 71 2.90 3.50 -1.49
CA THR A 71 2.01 2.45 -1.02
C THR A 71 1.12 1.99 -2.17
N GLU A 72 0.66 0.75 -2.10
CA GLU A 72 -0.30 0.22 -3.06
C GLU A 72 -1.71 0.31 -2.47
N LEU A 73 -2.69 0.58 -3.31
CA LEU A 73 -4.08 0.70 -2.87
C LEU A 73 -4.87 -0.47 -3.46
N HIS A 74 -4.94 -1.56 -2.70
CA HIS A 74 -5.75 -2.72 -3.05
C HIS A 74 -6.96 -2.77 -2.13
N LYS A 75 -8.15 -2.51 -2.64
CA LYS A 75 -9.37 -2.72 -1.86
C LYS A 75 -9.59 -4.21 -1.65
N THR A 76 -9.85 -4.64 -0.42
CA THR A 76 -10.34 -5.99 -0.16
C THR A 76 -11.76 -6.10 -0.73
N CYS A 77 -11.87 -6.65 -1.94
CA CYS A 77 -13.16 -6.98 -2.50
C CYS A 77 -13.75 -8.15 -1.70
N ARG A 78 -14.69 -7.87 -0.78
CA ARG A 78 -15.40 -8.90 0.02
C ARG A 78 -16.42 -9.73 -0.77
N GLY A 79 -16.41 -9.69 -2.10
CA GLY A 79 -17.46 -10.34 -2.90
C GLY A 79 -17.02 -10.63 -4.33
N GLY A 80 -17.08 -11.92 -4.67
CA GLY A 80 -16.90 -12.45 -6.02
C GLY A 80 -15.61 -13.22 -6.17
N ALA A 81 -15.67 -14.55 -6.22
CA ALA A 81 -14.65 -15.33 -6.90
C ALA A 81 -14.41 -14.66 -8.25
N ASN A 82 -13.14 -14.45 -8.65
CA ASN A 82 -12.82 -13.90 -9.97
C ASN A 82 -13.68 -14.64 -10.99
N SER A 83 -14.67 -13.95 -11.58
CA SER A 83 -15.55 -14.57 -12.55
C SER A 83 -14.64 -15.03 -13.69
N PHE A 84 -14.65 -16.32 -13.98
CA PHE A 84 -13.87 -16.85 -15.10
C PHE A 84 -14.31 -16.12 -16.36
N ARG A 85 -13.39 -15.33 -16.94
CA ARG A 85 -13.62 -14.64 -18.20
C ARG A 85 -13.23 -15.60 -19.32
N PHE A 86 -14.23 -16.24 -19.93
CA PHE A 86 -14.01 -16.95 -21.18
C PHE A 86 -13.68 -15.95 -22.28
N PHE A 87 -12.56 -16.15 -22.97
CA PHE A 87 -12.21 -15.35 -24.14
C PHE A 87 -12.91 -15.94 -25.36
N ASN A 88 -13.98 -15.29 -25.84
CA ASN A 88 -14.79 -15.79 -26.96
C ASN A 88 -13.96 -16.09 -28.22
N CYS A 89 -12.87 -15.35 -28.48
CA CYS A 89 -11.97 -15.63 -29.60
C CYS A 89 -11.31 -17.01 -29.54
N LEU A 90 -11.18 -17.62 -28.35
CA LEU A 90 -10.68 -18.99 -28.23
C LEU A 90 -11.67 -20.00 -28.81
N SER A 91 -12.97 -19.69 -28.83
CA SER A 91 -13.98 -20.55 -29.45
C SER A 91 -13.93 -20.54 -30.98
N GLU A 92 -13.30 -19.53 -31.57
CA GLU A 92 -13.11 -19.40 -33.02
C GLU A 92 -11.91 -20.21 -33.52
N HIS A 93 -11.05 -20.71 -32.62
CA HIS A 93 -9.89 -21.50 -33.01
C HIS A 93 -10.33 -22.83 -33.67
N PRO A 94 -9.77 -23.23 -34.83
CA PRO A 94 -10.22 -24.42 -35.57
C PRO A 94 -10.20 -25.72 -34.76
N THR A 95 -9.34 -25.82 -33.75
CA THR A 95 -9.21 -27.01 -32.90
C THR A 95 -9.97 -26.94 -31.57
N PHE A 96 -10.69 -25.85 -31.31
CA PHE A 96 -11.37 -25.63 -30.03
C PHE A 96 -12.35 -26.76 -29.69
N ILE A 97 -13.26 -27.10 -30.61
CA ILE A 97 -14.26 -28.16 -30.40
C ILE A 97 -13.62 -29.53 -30.19
N THR A 98 -12.53 -29.83 -30.91
CA THR A 98 -11.79 -31.09 -30.75
C THR A 98 -11.21 -31.19 -29.35
N LYS A 99 -10.58 -30.12 -28.86
CA LYS A 99 -9.98 -30.07 -27.52
C LYS A 99 -11.01 -30.13 -26.39
N VAL A 100 -12.20 -29.54 -26.58
CA VAL A 100 -13.30 -29.63 -25.61
C VAL A 100 -13.86 -31.04 -25.50
N LYS A 101 -13.84 -31.83 -26.59
CA LYS A 101 -14.32 -33.21 -26.60
C LYS A 101 -13.32 -34.23 -26.04
N GLU A 102 -12.04 -33.85 -25.97
CA GLU A 102 -10.96 -34.67 -25.40
C GLU A 102 -10.85 -34.55 -23.87
N ALA A 103 -11.48 -33.52 -23.28
CA ALA A 103 -11.53 -33.25 -21.84
C ALA A 103 -12.74 -33.92 -21.19
#